data_AF-A0A813KNE0-F1
#
_entry.id   AF-A0A813KNE0-F1
#
_cell.length_a   1.000
_cell.length_b   1.000
_cell.length_c   1.000
_cell.angle_alpha   90.00
_cell.angle_beta   90.00
_cell.angle_gamma   90.00
#
_symmetry.space_group_name_H-M   'P 1'
#
loop_
_entity.id
_entity.type
_entity.pdbx_description
1 polymer ?
#
loop_
_entity_poly.entity_id
_entity_poly.type
_entity_poly.pdbx_seq_one_letter_code
_entity_poly.pdbx_strand_id
1 'polypeptide(L)'
;CLVQTTGVSMQAIAGVVATCGAHEFIAADTQQSELPFREIRAIHDEGAVRVYQAYNDAIADAAVAANSFSGPLEQGLWSATRMTWIKPSAVWMAYRCGWTSLKDKNQARVLALDLSRAGFE
;
A
#
# COMPACT_ATOMS: atom_id res chain seq x y z
N CYS A 1 5.96 11.08 -12.05
CA CYS A 1 4.58 10.70 -12.36
C CYS A 1 3.67 11.31 -11.32
N LEU A 2 2.84 12.27 -11.71
CA LEU A 2 1.92 12.99 -10.82
C LEU A 2 0.62 12.19 -10.79
N VAL A 3 0.54 11.18 -9.93
CA VAL A 3 -0.65 10.34 -9.80
C VAL A 3 -1.64 11.06 -8.90
N GLN A 4 -2.69 11.64 -9.49
CA GLN A 4 -3.85 12.15 -8.77
C GLN A 4 -4.54 10.96 -8.10
N THR A 5 -4.57 10.95 -6.77
CA THR A 5 -5.12 9.86 -5.95
C THR A 5 -6.63 10.01 -5.81
N THR A 6 -7.37 9.78 -6.89
CA THR A 6 -8.83 9.56 -6.80
C THR A 6 -9.08 8.06 -6.62
N GLY A 7 -9.62 7.69 -5.44
CA GLY A 7 -10.13 6.33 -5.19
C GLY A 7 -9.23 5.39 -4.37
N VAL A 8 -8.63 5.87 -3.28
CA VAL A 8 -7.82 5.03 -2.38
C VAL A 8 -8.71 4.33 -1.36
N SER A 9 -8.98 3.04 -1.52
CA SER A 9 -9.59 2.22 -0.46
C SER A 9 -8.53 1.71 0.51
N MET A 10 -8.59 2.09 1.79
CA MET A 10 -7.65 1.68 2.83
C MET A 10 -8.26 0.60 3.73
N GLN A 11 -7.63 -0.57 3.82
CA GLN A 11 -8.00 -1.62 4.78
C GLN A 11 -6.90 -1.87 5.81
N ALA A 12 -7.31 -1.99 7.08
CA ALA A 12 -6.46 -2.42 8.19
C ALA A 12 -6.37 -3.95 8.22
N ILE A 13 -5.17 -4.50 8.40
CA ILE A 13 -4.96 -5.95 8.49
C ILE A 13 -5.28 -6.40 9.92
N ALA A 14 -6.42 -7.07 10.12
CA ALA A 14 -6.77 -7.78 11.35
C ALA A 14 -6.56 -9.28 11.17
N GLY A 15 -5.95 -9.92 12.17
CA GLY A 15 -5.58 -11.34 12.14
C GLY A 15 -6.77 -12.29 12.07
N VAL A 16 -6.66 -13.30 11.21
CA VAL A 16 -7.61 -14.41 11.07
C VAL A 16 -6.94 -15.69 11.55
N VAL A 17 -7.57 -16.35 12.55
CA VAL A 17 -7.23 -17.70 13.02
C VAL A 17 -7.85 -18.71 12.05
N ALA A 18 -7.04 -19.61 11.48
CA ALA A 18 -7.49 -20.65 10.55
C ALA A 18 -7.79 -21.97 11.28
N THR A 19 -8.99 -22.51 11.11
CA THR A 19 -9.35 -23.88 11.51
C THR A 19 -9.01 -24.86 10.38
N CYS A 20 -8.36 -25.98 10.74
CA CYS A 20 -7.96 -27.05 9.83
C CYS A 20 -9.17 -27.91 9.41
N GLY A 21 -9.48 -27.94 8.12
CA GLY A 21 -10.38 -28.90 7.50
C GLY A 21 -9.70 -29.52 6.28
N ALA A 22 -9.57 -30.84 6.25
CA ALA A 22 -8.98 -31.57 5.15
C ALA A 22 -9.93 -31.56 3.93
N HIS A 23 -9.54 -30.85 2.88
CA HIS A 23 -10.10 -31.00 1.54
C HIS A 23 -8.95 -31.32 0.58
N GLU A 24 -9.14 -32.35 -0.24
CA GLU A 24 -8.19 -32.81 -1.26
C GLU A 24 -7.73 -31.64 -2.14
N PHE A 25 -6.43 -31.38 -2.09
CA PHE A 25 -5.75 -30.43 -2.95
C PHE A 25 -5.64 -31.04 -4.35
N ILE A 26 -6.50 -30.60 -5.27
CA ILE A 26 -6.18 -30.68 -6.70
C ILE A 26 -4.96 -29.77 -6.89
N ALA A 27 -3.80 -30.36 -7.14
CA ALA A 27 -2.61 -29.63 -7.53
C ALA A 27 -2.89 -28.91 -8.85
N ALA A 28 -3.20 -27.62 -8.77
CA ALA A 28 -3.21 -26.76 -9.94
C ALA A 28 -1.81 -26.80 -10.55
N ASP A 29 -1.73 -27.27 -11.79
CA ASP A 29 -0.54 -27.26 -12.63
C ASP A 29 0.02 -25.83 -12.66
N THR A 30 1.02 -25.59 -11.82
CA THR A 30 1.64 -24.27 -11.70
C THR A 30 2.59 -24.14 -12.86
N GLN A 31 2.09 -23.58 -13.96
CA GLN A 31 2.92 -23.12 -15.08
C GLN A 31 3.92 -22.09 -14.52
N GLN A 32 5.12 -22.55 -14.18
CA GLN A 32 6.22 -21.68 -13.77
C GLN A 32 6.70 -20.93 -15.02
N SER A 33 6.15 -19.74 -15.24
CA SER A 33 6.72 -18.80 -16.19
C SER A 33 8.11 -18.41 -15.69
N GLU A 34 9.11 -18.46 -16.59
CA GLU A 34 10.46 -17.98 -16.32
C GLU A 34 10.38 -16.52 -15.83
N LEU A 35 10.57 -16.33 -14.52
CA LEU A 35 10.41 -15.02 -13.91
C LEU A 35 11.50 -14.08 -14.43
N PRO A 36 11.14 -12.90 -14.96
CA PRO A 36 12.13 -11.99 -15.51
C PRO A 36 13.13 -11.54 -14.45
N PHE A 37 14.41 -11.58 -14.81
CA PHE A 37 15.50 -11.14 -13.92
C PHE A 37 15.36 -9.63 -13.64
N ARG A 38 15.27 -9.26 -12.35
CA ARG A 38 15.10 -7.88 -11.82
C ARG A 38 13.69 -7.29 -11.97
N GLU A 39 12.67 -8.12 -11.81
CA GLU A 39 11.30 -7.66 -11.68
C GLU A 39 11.03 -6.97 -10.34
N ILE A 40 10.33 -5.82 -10.37
CA ILE A 40 9.75 -5.20 -9.18
C ILE A 40 8.32 -5.69 -9.03
N ARG A 41 8.04 -6.42 -7.95
CA ARG A 41 6.70 -6.98 -7.68
C ARG A 41 5.84 -6.01 -6.88
N ALA A 42 4.58 -5.93 -7.25
CA ALA A 42 3.52 -5.21 -6.55
C ALA A 42 2.31 -6.13 -6.36
N ILE A 43 1.51 -5.88 -5.32
CA ILE A 43 0.16 -6.45 -5.26
C ILE A 43 -0.69 -5.61 -6.21
N HIS A 44 -1.37 -6.26 -7.14
CA HIS A 44 -2.25 -5.60 -8.09
C HIS A 44 -3.39 -6.53 -8.51
N ASP A 45 -4.48 -5.93 -8.96
CA ASP A 45 -5.59 -6.60 -9.63
C ASP A 45 -5.85 -5.93 -10.99
N GLU A 46 -7.01 -6.18 -11.60
CA GLU A 46 -7.42 -5.58 -12.87
C GLU A 46 -7.70 -4.08 -12.75
N GLY A 47 -8.17 -3.61 -11.59
CA GLY A 47 -8.61 -2.24 -11.36
C GLY A 47 -7.58 -1.36 -10.63
N ALA A 48 -6.68 -1.95 -9.85
CA ALA A 48 -5.80 -1.22 -8.95
C ALA A 48 -4.40 -1.83 -8.78
N VAL A 49 -3.46 -0.98 -8.38
CA VAL A 49 -2.10 -1.34 -7.95
C VAL A 49 -1.90 -0.81 -6.53
N ARG A 50 -1.49 -1.68 -5.61
CA ARG A 50 -1.24 -1.31 -4.22
C ARG A 50 0.18 -0.80 -4.03
N VAL A 51 0.30 0.36 -3.42
CA VAL A 51 1.57 0.98 -3.05
C VAL A 51 1.57 1.36 -1.58
N TYR A 52 2.76 1.52 -1.00
CA TYR A 52 2.90 1.82 0.41
C TYR A 52 3.54 3.20 0.58
N GLN A 53 3.02 3.99 1.52
CA GLN A 53 3.59 5.28 1.93
C GLN A 53 3.58 5.43 3.46
N ALA A 54 4.63 6.03 4.01
CA ALA A 54 4.75 6.27 5.45
C ALA A 54 4.48 7.74 5.79
N TYR A 55 3.69 7.98 6.82
CA TYR A 55 3.28 9.30 7.29
C TYR A 55 3.30 9.37 8.83
N ASN A 56 3.10 10.58 9.37
CA ASN A 56 2.81 10.78 10.79
C ASN A 56 1.38 10.37 11.13
N ASP A 57 1.09 10.33 12.42
CA ASP A 57 -0.23 9.94 12.94
C ASP A 57 -1.35 10.86 12.43
N ALA A 58 -1.15 12.19 12.46
CA ALA A 58 -2.16 13.16 12.06
C ALA A 58 -2.59 12.99 10.58
N ILE A 59 -1.64 12.84 9.67
CA ILE A 59 -1.93 12.61 8.24
C ILE A 59 -2.58 11.25 8.04
N ALA A 60 -2.09 10.21 8.74
CA ALA A 60 -2.65 8.87 8.62
C ALA A 60 -4.11 8.80 9.11
N ASP A 61 -4.41 9.41 10.25
CA ASP A 61 -5.77 9.44 10.81
C ASP A 61 -6.72 10.21 9.90
N ALA A 62 -6.32 11.39 9.43
CA ALA A 62 -7.13 12.17 8.50
C ALA A 62 -7.34 11.43 7.16
N ALA A 63 -6.33 10.72 6.65
CA ALA A 63 -6.44 9.98 5.40
C ALA A 63 -7.37 8.76 5.53
N VAL A 64 -7.26 8.02 6.63
CA VAL A 64 -8.11 6.85 6.90
C VAL A 64 -9.56 7.28 7.14
N ALA A 65 -9.78 8.37 7.90
CA ALA A 65 -11.13 8.89 8.16
C ALA A 65 -11.83 9.35 6.87
N ALA A 66 -11.11 9.97 5.94
CA ALA A 66 -11.64 10.40 4.65
C ALA A 66 -11.57 9.32 3.57
N ASN A 67 -10.99 8.16 3.87
CA ASN A 67 -10.60 7.12 2.91
C ASN A 67 -9.99 7.70 1.62
N SER A 68 -9.15 8.73 1.77
CA SER A 68 -8.54 9.47 0.67
C SER A 68 -7.58 10.53 1.21
N PHE A 69 -6.75 11.13 0.34
CA PHE A 69 -5.90 12.25 0.73
C PHE A 69 -6.62 13.61 0.74
N SER A 70 -7.93 13.68 0.44
CA SER A 70 -8.67 14.95 0.50
C SER A 70 -8.74 15.49 1.92
N GLY A 71 -8.98 14.63 2.93
CA GLY A 71 -9.02 15.03 4.34
C GLY A 71 -7.73 15.72 4.83
N PRO A 72 -6.56 15.07 4.71
CA PRO A 72 -5.27 15.70 5.04
C PRO A 72 -4.96 16.96 4.22
N LEU A 73 -5.40 17.02 2.96
CA LEU A 73 -5.19 18.17 2.07
C LEU A 73 -6.01 19.39 2.53
N GLU A 74 -7.29 19.19 2.83
CA GLU A 74 -8.20 20.23 3.35
C GLU A 74 -7.72 20.80 4.69
N GLN A 75 -7.12 19.95 5.53
CA GLN A 75 -6.53 20.35 6.81
C GLN A 75 -5.15 21.01 6.67
N GLY A 76 -4.58 21.09 5.46
CA GLY A 76 -3.25 21.64 5.22
C GLY A 76 -2.10 20.79 5.77
N LEU A 77 -2.36 19.53 6.15
CA LEU A 77 -1.36 18.61 6.70
C LEU A 77 -0.54 17.93 5.60
N TRP A 78 -1.07 17.86 4.38
CA TRP A 78 -0.47 17.15 3.25
C TRP A 78 -0.54 17.99 1.98
N SER A 79 0.46 17.82 1.10
CA SER A 79 0.54 18.51 -0.19
C SER A 79 0.75 17.53 -1.35
N ALA A 80 -0.06 17.71 -2.39
CA ALA A 80 0.05 16.95 -3.65
C ALA A 80 1.29 17.32 -4.48
N THR A 81 1.92 18.48 -4.23
CA THR A 81 3.10 18.91 -4.99
C THR A 81 4.38 18.20 -4.55
N ARG A 82 4.35 17.52 -3.40
CA ARG A 82 5.51 16.81 -2.87
C ARG A 82 5.70 15.49 -3.62
N MET A 83 6.77 15.40 -4.42
CA MET A 83 7.13 14.15 -5.07
C MET A 83 7.52 13.08 -4.04
N THR A 84 6.90 11.91 -4.15
CA THR A 84 7.22 10.73 -3.33
C THR A 84 7.53 9.54 -4.22
N TRP A 85 8.64 8.85 -3.92
CA TRP A 85 8.94 7.58 -4.55
C TRP A 85 7.90 6.53 -4.18
N ILE A 86 7.31 5.89 -5.19
CA ILE A 86 6.37 4.79 -5.05
C ILE A 86 7.11 3.54 -4.55
N LYS A 87 6.55 2.87 -3.53
CA LYS A 87 7.08 1.59 -3.03
C LYS A 87 6.00 0.52 -3.15
N PRO A 88 6.14 -0.43 -4.09
CA PRO A 88 5.14 -1.48 -4.27
C PRO A 88 5.24 -2.62 -3.24
N SER A 89 6.31 -2.66 -2.43
CA SER A 89 6.54 -3.69 -1.42
C SER A 89 6.37 -3.16 0.00
N ALA A 90 5.53 -3.84 0.78
CA ALA A 90 5.32 -3.56 2.20
C ALA A 90 6.61 -3.73 3.01
N VAL A 91 7.39 -4.78 2.73
CA VAL A 91 8.66 -5.07 3.42
C VAL A 91 9.70 -4.00 3.08
N TRP A 92 9.77 -3.57 1.82
CA TRP A 92 10.66 -2.48 1.45
C TRP A 92 10.27 -1.19 2.17
N MET A 93 8.97 -0.88 2.28
CA MET A 93 8.53 0.28 3.04
C MET A 93 8.89 0.16 4.52
N ALA A 94 8.59 -0.97 5.14
CA ALA A 94 8.86 -1.21 6.55
C ALA A 94 10.35 -1.07 6.88
N TYR A 95 11.23 -1.64 6.06
CA TYR A 95 12.67 -1.45 6.20
C TYR A 95 13.07 0.03 6.09
N ARG A 96 12.50 0.79 5.14
CA ARG A 96 12.86 2.20 4.92
C ARG A 96 12.35 3.13 6.01
N CYS A 97 11.24 2.82 6.67
CA CYS A 97 10.71 3.58 7.81
C CYS A 97 11.18 3.05 9.18
N GLY A 98 12.00 2.00 9.23
CA GLY A 98 12.45 1.42 10.50
C GLY A 98 11.31 0.75 11.27
N TRP A 99 10.45 0.01 10.56
CA TRP A 99 9.32 -0.73 11.13
C TRP A 99 8.41 0.13 11.99
N THR A 100 8.17 1.37 11.53
CA THR A 100 7.32 2.40 12.15
C THR A 100 7.69 2.85 13.57
N SER A 101 8.63 2.17 14.22
CA SER A 101 8.93 2.33 15.65
C SER A 101 10.35 2.85 15.89
N LEU A 102 11.26 2.68 14.94
CA LEU A 102 12.70 2.86 15.17
C LEU A 102 13.30 4.13 14.56
N LYS A 103 12.52 4.92 13.80
CA LYS A 103 13.09 6.00 12.97
C LYS A 103 12.59 7.40 13.31
N ASP A 104 11.52 7.86 12.68
CA ASP A 104 11.04 9.24 12.75
C ASP A 104 9.54 9.22 13.05
N LYS A 105 9.09 10.13 13.92
CA LYS A 105 7.66 10.35 14.20
C LYS A 105 6.89 10.75 12.94
N ASN A 106 7.56 11.33 11.95
CA ASN A 106 6.98 11.61 10.64
C ASN A 106 6.74 10.37 9.75
N GLN A 107 7.18 9.19 10.17
CA GLN A 107 7.05 7.91 9.47
C GLN A 107 6.51 6.82 10.41
N ALA A 108 5.69 7.21 11.38
CA ALA A 108 5.16 6.34 12.42
C ALA A 108 4.05 5.40 11.92
N ARG A 109 3.43 5.65 10.76
CA ARG A 109 2.37 4.81 10.21
C ARG A 109 2.56 4.57 8.73
N VAL A 110 2.32 3.34 8.27
CA VAL A 110 2.37 2.96 6.86
C VAL A 110 0.94 2.75 6.36
N LEU A 111 0.58 3.48 5.30
CA LEU A 111 -0.69 3.32 4.59
C LEU A 111 -0.48 2.44 3.36
N ALA A 112 -1.37 1.48 3.18
CA ALA A 112 -1.57 0.78 1.91
C ALA A 112 -2.53 1.60 1.05
N LEU A 113 -2.04 2.06 -0.09
CA LEU A 113 -2.78 2.91 -1.01
C LEU A 113 -3.08 2.12 -2.27
N ASP A 114 -4.36 1.93 -2.58
CA ASP A 114 -4.79 1.37 -3.84
C ASP A 114 -4.94 2.49 -4.86
N LEU A 115 -4.12 2.44 -5.91
CA LEU A 115 -4.17 3.39 -7.03
C LEU A 115 -4.91 2.73 -8.18
N SER A 116 -5.87 3.44 -8.79
CA SER A 116 -6.51 2.94 -10.01
C SER A 116 -5.47 2.71 -11.10
N ARG A 117 -5.66 1.68 -11.93
CA ARG A 117 -4.73 1.36 -13.02
C ARG A 117 -4.56 2.54 -13.98
N ALA A 118 -5.66 3.20 -14.32
CA ALA A 118 -5.66 4.41 -15.15
C ALA A 118 -4.95 5.61 -14.50
N GLY A 119 -4.87 5.67 -13.17
CA GLY A 119 -4.10 6.70 -12.47
C GLY A 119 -2.61 6.37 -12.39
N PHE A 120 -2.23 5.11 -12.54
CA PHE A 120 -0.84 4.65 -12.43
C PHE A 120 -0.09 4.66 -13.77
N GLU A 121 -0.78 4.37 -14.87
CA GLU A 121 -0.28 4.38 -16.27
C GLU A 121 -0.27 5.79 -16.88
#